data_AF-A0A7W9PB85-F1
#
_entry.id   AF-A0A7W9PB85-F1
#
_cell.length_a   1.000
_cell.length_b   1.000
_cell.length_c   1.000
_cell.angle_alpha   90.00
_cell.angle_beta   90.00
_cell.angle_gamma   90.00
#
_symmetry.space_group_name_H-M   'P 1'
#
loop_
_entity.id
_entity.type
_entity.pdbx_description
1 polymer ?
#
loop_
_entity_poly.entity_id
_entity_poly.type
_entity_poly.pdbx_seq_one_letter_code
_entity_poly.pdbx_strand_id
1 'polypeptide(L)'
;MRTAIPAFCVLAAIALAGCSSSDSSDSGAASATGATKASAASAAATSSSGAPANLTAHTWTGTERFPVPGVGVRFTSCTDDSELGTATTGRDGNAGQNVPAGCYRATVTSVPSGCQADTAATQTTDVKLDEPATLEFLIHCA
;
A
#
# COMPACT_ATOMS: atom_id res chain seq x y z
N MET A 1 -3.20 38.62 24.28
CA MET A 1 -4.45 39.41 24.38
C MET A 1 -5.36 39.01 23.22
N ARG A 2 -6.67 38.76 23.45
CA ARG A 2 -7.77 38.68 22.45
C ARG A 2 -7.66 37.58 21.35
N THR A 3 -8.73 37.00 20.74
CA THR A 3 -10.13 36.61 21.05
C THR A 3 -10.69 35.91 19.78
N ALA A 4 -11.62 34.94 19.76
CA ALA A 4 -12.29 34.12 20.80
C ALA A 4 -13.00 32.89 20.15
N ILE A 5 -13.57 32.01 20.98
CA ILE A 5 -14.63 31.00 20.67
C ILE A 5 -16.02 31.73 20.69
N PRO A 6 -17.22 31.16 20.36
CA PRO A 6 -17.59 29.76 20.05
C PRO A 6 -18.69 29.51 18.97
N ALA A 7 -19.14 28.25 18.92
CA ALA A 7 -20.53 27.80 18.76
C ALA A 7 -21.23 27.82 17.39
N PHE A 8 -21.49 26.60 16.88
CA PHE A 8 -22.86 26.22 16.51
C PHE A 8 -23.23 24.89 17.18
N CYS A 9 -24.26 24.94 18.03
CA CYS A 9 -24.82 23.80 18.76
C CYS A 9 -26.34 23.89 18.68
N VAL A 10 -26.96 23.07 17.83
CA VAL A 10 -28.40 22.84 17.70
C VAL A 10 -28.52 21.36 17.27
N LEU A 11 -28.88 20.44 18.17
CA LEU A 11 -30.22 19.82 18.30
C LEU A 11 -30.72 19.19 16.98
N ALA A 12 -31.36 18.02 16.87
CA ALA A 12 -31.97 17.00 17.73
C ALA A 12 -32.88 16.18 16.76
N ALA A 13 -33.47 15.00 17.00
CA ALA A 13 -33.26 13.86 17.89
C ALA A 13 -34.29 12.74 17.46
N ILE A 14 -34.31 11.58 18.16
CA ILE A 14 -35.44 10.61 18.26
C ILE A 14 -35.70 9.69 17.03
N ALA A 15 -36.13 8.42 17.13
CA ALA A 15 -35.72 7.22 17.92
C ALA A 15 -36.61 5.99 17.54
N LEU A 16 -36.33 4.83 18.16
CA LEU A 16 -37.19 3.65 18.47
C LEU A 16 -37.18 2.34 17.63
N ALA A 17 -37.20 1.25 18.42
CA ALA A 17 -37.83 -0.07 18.26
C ALA A 17 -36.99 -1.27 17.74
N GLY A 18 -36.84 -2.28 18.62
CA GLY A 18 -36.38 -3.64 18.26
C GLY A 18 -35.71 -4.42 19.42
N CYS A 19 -36.49 -5.10 20.27
CA CYS A 19 -35.98 -5.94 21.37
C CYS A 19 -36.04 -7.44 21.03
N SER A 20 -35.14 -8.26 21.61
CA SER A 20 -35.46 -9.56 22.23
C SER A 20 -34.29 -10.13 23.03
N SER A 21 -34.58 -10.63 24.24
CA SER A 21 -33.63 -11.23 25.19
C SER A 21 -34.09 -12.64 25.58
N SER A 22 -33.17 -13.59 25.75
CA SER A 22 -33.29 -14.88 26.49
C SER A 22 -31.87 -15.49 26.54
N ASP A 23 -31.12 -15.52 27.64
CA ASP A 23 -31.32 -16.10 28.99
C ASP A 23 -30.92 -17.59 29.09
N SER A 24 -29.81 -17.80 29.81
CA SER A 24 -29.34 -18.95 30.62
C SER A 24 -29.36 -20.39 30.10
N SER A 25 -28.19 -21.03 30.23
CA SER A 25 -28.07 -22.38 30.83
C SER A 25 -26.71 -22.54 31.53
N ASP A 26 -26.73 -23.12 32.73
CA ASP A 26 -25.66 -23.06 33.73
C ASP A 26 -24.92 -24.42 33.90
N SER A 27 -23.84 -24.41 34.68
CA SER A 27 -23.25 -25.56 35.39
C SER A 27 -22.52 -26.66 34.59
N GLY A 28 -21.19 -26.61 34.72
CA GLY A 28 -20.27 -27.71 34.39
C GLY A 28 -18.94 -27.55 35.13
N ALA A 29 -18.93 -27.73 36.45
CA ALA A 29 -17.75 -27.49 37.28
C ALA A 29 -16.67 -28.59 37.15
N ALA A 30 -15.44 -28.19 36.84
CA ALA A 30 -14.24 -29.00 37.07
C ALA A 30 -13.06 -28.09 37.45
N SER A 31 -12.67 -28.11 38.72
CA SER A 31 -11.54 -27.33 39.24
C SER A 31 -10.20 -27.97 38.86
N ALA A 32 -9.25 -27.16 38.37
CA ALA A 32 -7.84 -27.51 38.38
C ALA A 32 -6.99 -26.27 38.72
N THR A 33 -6.33 -26.31 39.87
CA THR A 33 -5.39 -25.27 40.32
C THR A 33 -4.17 -25.22 39.41
N GLY A 34 -3.87 -24.06 38.84
CA GLY A 34 -2.67 -23.86 38.02
C GLY A 34 -2.33 -22.38 37.87
N ALA A 35 -1.46 -21.87 38.73
CA ALA A 35 -0.89 -20.53 38.53
C ALA A 35 0.12 -20.57 37.37
N THR A 36 0.08 -19.60 36.46
CA THR A 36 1.22 -18.68 36.20
C THR A 36 0.97 -17.75 35.00
N LYS A 37 1.68 -16.61 35.04
CA LYS A 37 2.06 -15.75 33.92
C LYS A 37 1.00 -14.76 33.39
N ALA A 38 1.06 -13.56 33.97
CA ALA A 38 0.76 -12.35 33.23
C ALA A 38 1.75 -12.16 32.06
N SER A 39 1.26 -11.72 30.89
CA SER A 39 1.74 -10.52 30.18
C SER A 39 0.95 -10.33 28.88
N ALA A 40 1.09 -9.15 28.27
CA ALA A 40 0.59 -8.78 26.95
C ALA A 40 -0.94 -8.84 26.80
N ALA A 41 -1.61 -7.85 27.40
CA ALA A 41 -2.84 -7.34 26.81
C ALA A 41 -2.60 -7.01 25.32
N SER A 42 -3.55 -7.38 24.46
CA SER A 42 -3.58 -6.93 23.07
C SER A 42 -3.77 -5.42 22.99
N ALA A 43 -2.66 -4.67 23.03
CA ALA A 43 -2.52 -3.52 22.17
C ALA A 43 -2.16 -4.08 20.78
N ALA A 44 -3.18 -4.48 20.03
CA ALA A 44 -3.02 -4.89 18.65
C ALA A 44 -2.20 -3.83 17.91
N ALA A 45 -1.31 -4.28 17.03
CA ALA A 45 -0.44 -3.39 16.27
C ALA A 45 -1.25 -2.22 15.72
N THR A 46 -0.77 -0.99 15.95
CA THR A 46 -1.20 0.15 15.15
C THR A 46 -0.87 -0.20 13.72
N SER A 47 -1.86 -0.71 12.99
CA SER A 47 -1.83 -0.69 11.54
C SER A 47 -1.67 0.79 11.18
N SER A 48 -0.46 1.17 10.78
CA SER A 48 -0.29 2.26 9.82
C SER A 48 -1.06 1.80 8.59
N SER A 49 -2.35 2.14 8.59
CA SER A 49 -3.27 1.86 7.50
C SER A 49 -2.64 2.48 6.26
N GLY A 50 -2.12 1.71 5.32
CA GLY A 50 -2.82 0.56 4.74
C GLY A 50 -3.83 1.03 3.70
N ALA A 51 -3.95 2.34 3.49
CA ALA A 51 -4.51 2.88 2.27
C ALA A 51 -3.55 2.53 1.11
N PRO A 52 -4.08 2.00 -0.01
CA PRO A 52 -3.28 1.68 -1.18
C PRO A 52 -2.83 2.95 -1.88
N ALA A 53 -1.53 3.15 -1.98
CA ALA A 53 -0.93 4.13 -2.86
C ALA A 53 -0.46 3.44 -4.16
N ASN A 54 -0.41 4.19 -5.26
CA ASN A 54 -0.10 3.62 -6.57
C ASN A 54 1.39 3.81 -6.90
N LEU A 55 2.08 2.69 -7.16
CA LEU A 55 3.44 2.68 -7.66
C LEU A 55 3.43 2.20 -9.12
N THR A 56 3.84 3.07 -10.03
CA THR A 56 3.89 2.79 -11.47
C THR A 56 5.31 2.99 -12.00
N ALA A 57 5.76 2.07 -12.84
CA ALA A 57 6.91 2.23 -13.72
C ALA A 57 6.40 2.54 -15.13
N HIS A 58 6.78 3.70 -15.65
CA HIS A 58 6.51 4.13 -17.02
C HIS A 58 7.80 3.97 -17.84
N THR A 59 7.73 3.26 -18.97
CA THR A 59 8.86 3.00 -19.86
C THR A 59 8.60 3.58 -21.25
N TRP A 60 9.54 4.35 -21.78
CA TRP A 60 9.47 4.90 -23.14
C TRP A 60 10.81 4.81 -23.87
N THR A 61 10.78 5.09 -25.17
CA THR A 61 11.94 5.18 -26.08
C THR A 61 11.94 6.49 -26.85
N GLY A 62 13.13 6.87 -27.34
CA GLY A 62 13.35 8.08 -28.13
C GLY A 62 13.20 9.39 -27.34
N THR A 63 13.45 10.50 -28.03
CA THR A 63 13.26 11.87 -27.51
C THR A 63 11.79 12.26 -27.37
N GLU A 64 10.94 11.66 -28.20
CA GLU A 64 9.50 11.86 -28.31
C GLU A 64 8.71 11.11 -27.22
N ARG A 65 9.38 10.29 -26.41
CA ARG A 65 8.80 9.47 -25.33
C ARG A 65 7.69 8.53 -25.80
N PHE A 66 7.97 7.71 -26.82
CA PHE A 66 7.05 6.66 -27.27
C PHE A 66 6.98 5.52 -26.24
N PRO A 67 5.80 5.10 -25.78
CA PRO A 67 5.67 4.05 -24.76
C PRO A 67 6.18 2.69 -25.25
N VAL A 68 6.88 1.95 -24.39
CA VAL A 68 7.46 0.64 -24.72
C VAL A 68 6.71 -0.48 -23.96
N PRO A 69 5.89 -1.30 -24.64
CA PRO A 69 5.28 -2.48 -24.04
C PRO A 69 6.29 -3.62 -23.86
N GLY A 70 5.99 -4.56 -22.96
CA GLY A 70 6.75 -5.80 -22.82
C GLY A 70 8.06 -5.70 -22.03
N VAL A 71 8.30 -4.58 -21.33
CA VAL A 71 9.43 -4.42 -20.41
C VAL A 71 9.09 -5.09 -19.08
N GLY A 72 9.93 -6.01 -18.62
CA GLY A 72 9.80 -6.61 -17.30
C GLY A 72 10.39 -5.71 -16.22
N VAL A 73 9.62 -5.44 -15.18
CA VAL A 73 10.01 -4.60 -14.04
C VAL A 73 9.77 -5.37 -12.74
N ARG A 74 10.80 -5.51 -11.91
CA ARG A 74 10.70 -6.01 -10.53
C ARG A 74 10.57 -4.84 -9.57
N PHE A 75 9.67 -4.95 -8.61
CA PHE A 75 9.52 -4.00 -7.50
C PHE A 75 10.03 -4.60 -6.19
N THR A 76 10.75 -3.80 -5.40
CA THR A 76 11.37 -4.22 -4.14
C THR A 76 11.21 -3.12 -3.08
N SER A 77 10.93 -3.47 -1.83
CA SER A 77 10.93 -2.55 -0.69
C SER A 77 12.35 -2.04 -0.40
N CYS A 78 12.54 -0.76 -0.10
CA CYS A 78 13.84 -0.26 0.39
C CYS A 78 14.10 -0.66 1.85
N THR A 79 13.04 -0.89 2.64
CA THR A 79 13.14 -1.08 4.09
C THR A 79 13.69 -2.45 4.47
N ASP A 80 13.27 -3.48 3.73
CA ASP A 80 13.53 -4.89 4.05
C ASP A 80 14.15 -5.67 2.87
N ASP A 81 14.45 -4.98 1.75
CA ASP A 81 14.84 -5.57 0.46
C ASP A 81 13.90 -6.68 -0.07
N SER A 82 12.67 -6.70 0.44
CA SER A 82 11.64 -7.68 0.08
C SER A 82 11.09 -7.44 -1.32
N GLU A 83 11.13 -8.47 -2.18
CA GLU A 83 10.53 -8.44 -3.50
C GLU A 83 9.00 -8.46 -3.39
N LEU A 84 8.34 -7.43 -3.92
CA LEU A 84 6.89 -7.33 -3.98
C LEU A 84 6.31 -8.15 -5.14
N GLY A 85 7.09 -8.30 -6.20
CA GLY A 85 6.76 -9.05 -7.40
C GLY A 85 7.36 -8.43 -8.66
N THR A 86 6.96 -9.00 -9.79
CA THR A 86 7.31 -8.53 -11.13
C THR A 86 6.05 -8.19 -11.92
N ALA A 87 6.15 -7.15 -12.74
CA ALA A 87 5.10 -6.73 -13.68
C ALA A 87 5.71 -6.49 -15.06
N THR A 88 4.87 -6.52 -16.09
CA THR A 88 5.28 -6.27 -17.48
C THR A 88 4.52 -5.07 -18.04
N THR A 89 5.19 -4.18 -18.75
CA THR A 89 4.57 -2.93 -19.23
C THR A 89 3.52 -3.17 -20.31
N GLY A 90 2.39 -2.47 -20.18
CA GLY A 90 1.27 -2.48 -21.13
C GLY A 90 1.54 -1.70 -22.42
N ARG A 91 0.54 -1.63 -23.29
CA ARG A 91 0.59 -0.87 -24.57
C ARG A 91 0.82 0.64 -24.39
N ASP A 92 0.49 1.13 -23.21
CA ASP A 92 0.70 2.48 -22.71
C ASP A 92 2.08 2.69 -22.06
N GLY A 93 2.93 1.65 -22.04
CA GLY A 93 4.26 1.71 -21.43
C GLY A 93 4.26 1.63 -19.91
N ASN A 94 3.12 1.40 -19.26
CA ASN A 94 3.01 1.37 -17.80
C ASN A 94 2.98 -0.05 -17.25
N ALA A 95 3.65 -0.27 -16.13
CA ALA A 95 3.51 -1.41 -15.25
C ALA A 95 3.38 -0.89 -13.82
N GLY A 96 2.31 -1.23 -13.11
CA GLY A 96 2.08 -0.69 -11.77
C GLY A 96 1.33 -1.64 -10.85
N GLN A 97 1.42 -1.37 -9.56
CA GLN A 97 0.77 -2.12 -8.50
C GLN A 97 0.44 -1.21 -7.31
N ASN A 98 -0.54 -1.61 -6.52
CA ASN A 98 -0.90 -0.90 -5.30
C ASN A 98 -0.02 -1.40 -4.14
N VAL A 99 0.61 -0.46 -3.45
CA VAL A 99 1.52 -0.69 -2.31
C VAL A 99 1.13 0.26 -1.17
N PRO A 100 1.44 -0.05 0.10
CA PRO A 100 1.32 0.95 1.16
C PRO A 100 2.32 2.10 0.92
N ALA A 101 2.17 3.22 1.62
CA ALA A 101 3.17 4.29 1.58
C ALA A 101 4.52 3.81 2.16
N GLY A 102 5.62 4.18 1.51
CA GLY A 102 6.98 3.72 1.83
C GLY A 102 7.97 3.91 0.69
N CYS A 103 9.25 3.62 0.94
CA CYS A 103 10.29 3.65 -0.09
C CYS A 103 10.30 2.35 -0.90
N TYR A 104 10.29 2.48 -2.22
CA TYR A 104 10.35 1.37 -3.16
C TYR A 104 11.37 1.60 -4.27
N ARG A 105 11.93 0.48 -4.74
CA ARG A 105 12.88 0.40 -5.83
C ARG A 105 12.27 -0.42 -6.96
N ALA A 106 12.27 0.11 -8.18
CA ALA A 106 11.95 -0.65 -9.37
C ALA A 106 13.22 -0.91 -10.19
N THR A 107 13.38 -2.14 -10.66
CA THR A 107 14.50 -2.58 -11.50
C THR A 107 13.94 -3.19 -12.78
N VAL A 108 14.39 -2.71 -13.94
CA VAL A 108 14.14 -3.37 -15.23
C VAL A 108 14.89 -4.71 -15.24
N THR A 109 14.15 -5.81 -15.40
CA THR A 109 14.67 -7.19 -15.39
C THR A 109 14.73 -7.81 -16.78
N SER A 110 13.89 -7.35 -17.72
CA SER A 110 13.91 -7.77 -19.11
C SER A 110 13.42 -6.65 -20.03
N VAL A 111 13.87 -6.69 -21.28
CA VAL A 111 13.46 -5.76 -22.35
C VAL A 111 13.05 -6.55 -23.59
N PRO A 112 12.18 -6.00 -24.45
CA PRO A 112 11.83 -6.60 -25.73
C PRO A 112 13.06 -6.81 -26.65
N SER A 113 12.95 -7.75 -27.59
CA SER A 113 13.96 -7.97 -28.63
C SER A 113 14.18 -6.70 -29.47
N GLY A 114 15.44 -6.30 -29.65
CA GLY A 114 15.80 -5.05 -30.34
C GLY A 114 15.86 -3.81 -29.43
N CYS A 115 15.51 -3.95 -28.15
CA CYS A 115 15.62 -2.89 -27.15
C CYS A 115 16.73 -3.20 -26.11
N GLN A 116 17.20 -2.16 -25.43
CA GLN A 116 18.15 -2.19 -24.32
C GLN A 116 17.69 -1.19 -23.24
N ALA A 117 17.84 -1.52 -21.96
CA ALA A 117 17.60 -0.55 -20.89
C ALA A 117 18.72 0.49 -20.86
N ASP A 118 18.40 1.73 -20.47
CA ASP A 118 19.44 2.71 -20.16
C ASP A 118 20.28 2.28 -18.93
N THR A 119 21.43 2.93 -18.73
CA THR A 119 22.24 2.85 -17.50
C THR A 119 21.43 3.01 -16.22
N ALA A 120 20.36 3.82 -16.24
CA ALA A 120 19.40 3.97 -15.15
C ALA A 120 18.35 2.83 -15.06
N ALA A 121 18.76 1.57 -15.28
CA ALA A 121 17.88 0.39 -15.22
C ALA A 121 17.30 0.08 -13.82
N THR A 122 17.65 0.86 -12.79
CA THR A 122 17.06 0.79 -11.45
C THR A 122 16.84 2.20 -10.91
N GLN A 123 15.66 2.44 -10.35
CA GLN A 123 15.29 3.72 -9.74
C GLN A 123 14.54 3.50 -8.43
N THR A 124 14.62 4.48 -7.54
CA THR A 124 14.04 4.46 -6.20
C THR A 124 13.12 5.66 -6.02
N THR A 125 11.99 5.49 -5.34
CA THR A 125 11.05 6.57 -5.01
C THR A 125 10.34 6.31 -3.67
N ASP A 126 9.91 7.39 -3.03
CA ASP A 126 9.07 7.36 -1.84
C ASP A 126 7.60 7.54 -2.24
N VAL A 127 6.82 6.46 -2.09
CA VAL A 127 5.38 6.44 -2.29
C VAL A 127 4.70 7.06 -1.08
N LYS A 128 3.84 8.08 -1.29
CA LYS A 128 3.02 8.68 -0.22
C LYS A 128 1.55 8.29 -0.39
N LEU A 129 0.78 8.43 0.70
CA LEU A 129 -0.67 8.24 0.64
C LEU A 129 -1.31 9.24 -0.34
N ASP A 130 -2.24 8.76 -1.16
CA ASP A 130 -2.99 9.55 -2.16
C ASP A 130 -2.14 10.30 -3.21
N GLU A 131 -0.83 10.02 -3.29
CA GLU A 131 0.10 10.59 -4.28
C GLU A 131 0.67 9.46 -5.15
N PRO A 132 0.33 9.37 -6.44
CA PRO A 132 0.84 8.33 -7.33
C PRO A 132 2.33 8.55 -7.58
N ALA A 133 3.15 7.53 -7.29
CA ALA A 133 4.58 7.58 -7.57
C ALA A 133 4.86 6.94 -8.94
N THR A 134 5.43 7.72 -9.85
CA THR A 134 5.85 7.25 -11.17
C THR A 134 7.38 7.19 -11.26
N LEU A 135 7.89 6.00 -11.59
CA LEU A 135 9.29 5.75 -11.91
C LEU A 135 9.45 5.76 -13.43
N GLU A 136 10.49 6.44 -13.89
CA GLU A 136 10.54 7.08 -15.21
C GLU A 136 11.71 6.48 -16.03
N PHE A 137 11.48 5.40 -16.80
CA PHE A 137 12.54 4.59 -17.40
C PHE A 137 12.72 4.81 -18.91
N LEU A 138 13.94 5.13 -19.33
CA LEU A 138 14.33 5.18 -20.74
C LEU A 138 14.80 3.79 -21.22
N ILE A 139 14.26 3.36 -22.35
CA ILE A 139 14.63 2.15 -23.08
C ILE A 139 15.09 2.58 -24.48
N HIS A 140 16.26 2.15 -24.91
CA HIS A 140 16.78 2.40 -26.26
C HIS A 140 16.39 1.24 -27.17
N CYS A 141 15.52 1.48 -28.16
CA CYS A 141 15.15 0.50 -29.17
C CYS A 141 15.72 0.87 -30.53
N ALA A 142 16.17 -0.14 -31.29
CA ALA A 142 16.76 -0.01 -32.63
C ALA A 142 15.73 -0.16 -33.77
#